data_AF-A0A1Y4JPI9-F1
#
_entry.id   AF-A0A1Y4JPI9-F1
#
_cell.length_a   1.000
_cell.length_b   1.000
_cell.length_c   1.000
_cell.angle_alpha   90.00
_cell.angle_beta   90.00
_cell.angle_gamma   90.00
#
_symmetry.space_group_name_H-M   'P 1'
#
loop_
_entity.id
_entity.type
_entity.pdbx_description
1 polymer ?
#
loop_
_entity_poly.entity_id
_entity_poly.type
_entity_poly.pdbx_seq_one_letter_code
_entity_poly.pdbx_strand_id
1 'polypeptide(L)'
;MRTEVNQTRINGKYPTGSVYYFGIAYPVREVDGYKVSTERLEARLEFDGSLLMEAAGMLEEFACFLSDEDIHTLSDEEILGIIHS
;
A
#
# COMPACT_ATOMS: atom_id res chain seq x y z
N MET A 1 18.87 20.46 -11.84
CA MET A 1 19.55 19.39 -11.09
C MET A 1 18.60 18.20 -11.09
N ARG A 2 18.84 17.20 -11.95
CA ARG A 2 18.06 15.95 -11.98
C ARG A 2 18.71 15.01 -10.98
N THR A 3 18.03 14.70 -9.88
CA THR A 3 18.43 13.61 -9.00
C THR A 3 17.87 12.32 -9.58
N GLU A 4 18.68 11.68 -10.41
CA GLU A 4 18.52 10.26 -10.75
C GLU A 4 18.75 9.46 -9.47
N VAL A 5 17.65 9.17 -8.77
CA VAL A 5 17.63 8.19 -7.70
C VAL A 5 17.81 6.84 -8.36
N ASN A 6 18.88 6.14 -8.00
CA ASN A 6 19.26 4.81 -8.49
C ASN A 6 18.10 3.80 -8.36
N GLN A 7 17.24 3.73 -9.39
CA GLN A 7 16.22 2.69 -9.56
C GLN A 7 16.80 1.48 -10.29
N THR A 8 17.96 0.97 -9.86
CA THR A 8 18.58 -0.17 -10.54
C THR A 8 18.64 -1.38 -9.60
N ARG A 9 17.79 -2.37 -9.94
CA ARG A 9 17.81 -3.80 -9.58
C ARG A 9 16.89 -4.25 -8.44
N ILE A 10 15.58 -4.11 -8.67
CA ILE A 10 14.65 -5.17 -8.29
C ILE A 10 14.27 -5.84 -9.61
N ASN A 11 14.57 -7.14 -9.74
CA ASN A 11 14.25 -7.95 -10.90
C ASN A 11 12.81 -7.68 -11.37
N GLY A 12 12.62 -7.45 -12.68
CA GLY A 12 11.34 -7.08 -13.30
C GLY A 12 10.28 -8.19 -13.29
N LYS A 13 9.93 -8.68 -12.09
CA LYS A 13 8.81 -9.58 -11.81
C LYS A 13 7.56 -8.85 -11.34
N TYR A 14 7.67 -7.59 -10.94
CA TYR A 14 6.56 -6.79 -10.45
C TYR A 14 6.51 -5.47 -11.22
N PRO A 15 5.32 -5.01 -11.66
CA PRO A 15 5.16 -3.68 -12.21
C PRO A 15 5.46 -2.69 -11.08
N THR A 16 6.70 -2.26 -11.02
CA THR A 16 7.29 -1.44 -9.95
C THR A 16 6.81 0.02 -10.00
N GLY A 17 5.79 0.30 -10.82
CA GLY A 17 5.21 1.63 -11.01
C GLY A 17 4.04 1.96 -10.07
N SER A 18 3.46 0.98 -9.39
CA SER A 18 2.16 1.15 -8.70
C SER A 18 2.26 1.37 -7.19
N VAL A 19 3.46 1.28 -6.60
CA VAL A 19 3.65 1.47 -5.15
C VAL A 19 4.16 2.89 -4.88
N TYR A 20 3.35 3.66 -4.17
CA TYR A 20 3.72 4.95 -3.59
C TYR A 20 3.77 4.85 -2.07
N TYR A 21 4.16 5.93 -1.39
CA TYR A 21 4.23 5.93 0.07
C TYR A 21 3.29 6.98 0.65
N PHE A 22 2.50 6.58 1.62
CA PHE A 22 1.81 7.48 2.52
C PHE A 22 2.81 7.96 3.58
N GLY A 23 3.09 9.27 3.56
CA GLY A 23 4.23 9.83 4.29
C GLY A 23 5.56 9.29 3.77
N ILE A 24 6.41 8.81 4.68
CA ILE A 24 7.74 8.25 4.34
C ILE A 24 7.88 6.76 4.70
N ALA A 25 6.83 6.16 5.28
CA ALA A 25 6.95 4.88 5.96
C ALA A 25 5.93 3.84 5.50
N TYR A 26 4.84 4.22 4.87
CA TYR A 26 3.74 3.26 4.62
C TYR A 26 3.56 3.07 3.11
N PRO A 27 3.98 1.91 2.56
CA PRO A 27 3.77 1.64 1.15
C PRO A 27 2.28 1.47 0.89
N VAL A 28 1.83 2.03 -0.24
CA VAL A 28 0.46 1.96 -0.73
C VAL A 28 0.52 1.59 -2.20
N ARG A 29 -0.35 0.69 -2.61
CA ARG A 29 -0.50 0.25 -3.99
C ARG A 29 -1.91 0.51 -4.47
N GLU A 30 -2.05 0.93 -5.73
CA GLU A 30 -3.35 0.98 -6.39
C GLU A 30 -3.47 -0.20 -7.35
N VAL A 31 -4.54 -0.99 -7.19
CA VAL A 31 -4.82 -2.21 -7.96
C VAL A 31 -6.27 -2.15 -8.45
N ASP A 32 -6.47 -2.01 -9.75
CA ASP A 32 -7.80 -1.86 -10.38
C ASP A 32 -8.69 -0.79 -9.72
N GLY A 33 -8.08 0.33 -9.29
CA GLY A 33 -8.77 1.42 -8.59
C GLY A 33 -8.97 1.21 -7.08
N TYR A 34 -8.57 0.05 -6.54
CA TYR A 34 -8.55 -0.20 -5.11
C TYR A 34 -7.22 0.21 -4.49
N LYS A 35 -7.28 0.95 -3.38
CA LYS A 35 -6.09 1.26 -2.58
C LYS A 35 -5.81 0.13 -1.61
N VAL A 36 -4.56 -0.31 -1.56
CA VAL A 36 -4.08 -1.38 -0.69
C VAL A 36 -2.85 -0.89 0.05
N SER A 37 -2.78 -1.15 1.35
CA SER A 37 -1.64 -0.75 2.18
C SER A 37 -1.21 -1.90 3.08
N THR A 38 -0.38 -1.63 4.08
CA THR A 38 0.08 -2.63 5.03
C THR A 38 -0.69 -2.63 6.34
N GLU A 39 -0.73 -3.78 7.01
CA GLU A 39 -1.25 -3.94 8.38
C GLU A 39 -0.61 -2.94 9.36
N ARG A 40 0.64 -2.52 9.09
CA ARG A 40 1.31 -1.48 9.88
C ARG A 40 0.63 -0.11 9.75
N LEU A 41 0.15 0.25 8.55
CA LEU A 41 -0.63 1.48 8.38
C LEU A 41 -1.99 1.34 9.05
N GLU A 42 -2.67 0.20 8.87
CA GLU A 42 -3.95 -0.10 9.51
C GLU A 42 -3.87 0.10 11.02
N ALA A 43 -2.96 -0.60 11.69
CA ALA A 43 -2.79 -0.51 13.14
C ALA A 43 -2.49 0.92 13.61
N ARG A 44 -1.75 1.70 12.81
CA ARG A 44 -1.46 3.11 13.12
C ARG A 44 -2.73 3.97 13.00
N LEU A 45 -3.49 3.80 11.92
CA LEU A 45 -4.71 4.55 11.69
C LEU A 45 -5.84 4.12 12.61
N GLU A 46 -5.93 2.86 13.05
CA GLU A 46 -6.90 2.42 14.05
C GLU A 46 -6.61 3.04 15.41
N PHE A 47 -5.33 3.06 15.80
CA PHE A 47 -4.87 3.73 17.01
C PHE A 47 -5.27 5.21 17.00
N ASP A 48 -4.96 5.92 15.91
CA ASP A 48 -5.30 7.34 15.76
C ASP A 48 -6.81 7.55 15.51
N GLY A 49 -7.51 6.61 14.88
CA GLY A 49 -8.91 6.68 14.46
C GLY A 49 -9.91 6.68 15.60
N SER A 50 -9.56 6.01 16.70
CA SER A 50 -10.30 6.15 17.96
C SER A 50 -10.28 7.59 18.52
N LEU A 51 -9.29 8.40 18.10
CA LEU A 51 -9.08 9.78 18.54
C LEU A 51 -9.43 10.81 17.46
N LEU A 52 -9.47 10.42 16.17
CA LEU A 52 -9.56 11.33 15.03
C LEU A 52 -10.47 10.79 13.91
N MET A 53 -11.48 11.58 13.54
CA MET A 53 -12.41 11.27 12.43
C MET A 53 -11.68 11.13 11.07
N GLU A 54 -10.61 11.89 10.85
CA GLU A 54 -9.83 11.82 9.60
C GLU A 54 -9.16 10.46 9.41
N ALA A 55 -8.60 9.87 10.48
CA ALA A 55 -7.97 8.57 10.40
C ALA A 55 -8.99 7.45 10.17
N ALA A 56 -10.20 7.55 10.74
CA ALA A 56 -11.29 6.64 10.43
C ALA A 56 -11.72 6.73 8.95
N GLY A 57 -11.87 7.96 8.42
CA GLY A 57 -12.16 8.15 6.99
C GLY A 57 -11.06 7.61 6.08
N MET A 58 -9.79 7.74 6.46
CA MET A 58 -8.67 7.16 5.71
C MET A 58 -8.69 5.64 5.71
N LEU A 59 -9.05 4.98 6.82
CA LEU A 59 -9.18 3.51 6.87
C LEU A 59 -10.21 3.01 5.86
N GLU A 60 -11.34 3.70 5.74
CA GLU A 60 -12.42 3.34 4.80
C GLU A 60 -12.00 3.46 3.32
N GLU A 61 -10.94 4.22 3.00
CA GLU A 61 -10.44 4.33 1.63
C GLU A 61 -9.65 3.10 1.16
N PHE A 62 -9.17 2.26 2.08
CA PHE A 62 -8.37 1.08 1.74
C PHE A 62 -9.25 -0.17 1.63
N ALA A 63 -9.04 -0.93 0.56
CA ALA A 63 -9.78 -2.15 0.28
C ALA A 63 -9.25 -3.36 1.07
N CYS A 64 -7.94 -3.41 1.30
CA CYS A 64 -7.31 -4.42 2.14
C CYS A 64 -5.95 -3.95 2.68
N PHE A 65 -5.49 -4.66 3.71
CA PHE A 65 -4.18 -4.48 4.32
C PHE A 65 -3.39 -5.78 4.26
N LEU A 66 -2.15 -5.68 3.78
CA LEU A 66 -1.24 -6.80 3.54
C LEU A 66 -0.04 -6.75 4.49
N SER A 67 0.74 -7.82 4.55
CA SER A 67 2.05 -7.75 5.21
C SER A 67 3.02 -6.83 4.44
N ASP A 68 4.07 -6.33 5.09
CA ASP A 68 5.13 -5.55 4.44
C ASP A 68 5.82 -6.34 3.31
N GLU A 69 5.83 -7.67 3.36
CA GLU A 69 6.40 -8.50 2.28
C GLU A 69 5.41 -8.59 1.10
N ASP A 70 4.15 -8.92 1.38
CA ASP A 70 3.13 -9.21 0.38
C ASP A 70 2.82 -8.02 -0.53
N ILE A 71 2.86 -6.79 0.00
CA ILE A 71 2.64 -5.59 -0.81
C ILE A 71 3.66 -5.46 -1.96
N HIS A 72 4.86 -6.03 -1.79
CA HIS A 72 5.94 -6.02 -2.76
C HIS A 72 6.05 -7.31 -3.58
N THR A 73 5.50 -8.43 -3.10
CA THR A 73 5.67 -9.76 -3.70
C THR A 73 4.40 -10.35 -4.31
N LEU A 74 3.20 -9.83 -4.01
CA LEU A 74 1.98 -10.27 -4.66
C LEU A 74 1.79 -9.58 -6.02
N SER A 75 1.24 -10.34 -6.97
CA SER A 75 0.74 -9.80 -8.23
C SER A 75 -0.59 -9.06 -8.04
N ASP A 76 -0.97 -8.21 -9.01
CA ASP A 76 -2.25 -7.50 -8.97
C ASP A 76 -3.44 -8.49 -8.94
N GLU A 77 -3.35 -9.60 -9.68
CA GLU A 77 -4.37 -10.65 -9.72
C GLU A 77 -4.56 -11.35 -8.35
N GLU A 78 -3.46 -11.62 -7.65
CA GLU A 78 -3.51 -12.20 -6.29
C GLU A 78 -4.14 -11.22 -5.30
N ILE A 79 -3.79 -9.93 -5.38
CA ILE A 79 -4.36 -8.88 -4.53
C ILE A 79 -5.85 -8.72 -4.80
N LEU A 80 -6.29 -8.73 -6.07
CA LEU A 80 -7.72 -8.70 -6.41
C LEU A 80 -8.46 -9.93 -5.88
N GLY A 81 -7.83 -11.10 -5.93
CA GLY A 81 -8.35 -12.31 -5.31
C GLY A 81 -8.62 -12.13 -3.82
N ILE A 82 -7.70 -11.48 -3.10
CA ILE A 82 -7.86 -11.17 -1.67
C ILE A 82 -8.99 -10.16 -1.45
N ILE A 83 -9.07 -9.09 -2.24
CA ILE A 83 -10.10 -8.03 -2.11
C ILE A 83 -11.52 -8.59 -2.31
N HIS A 84 -11.69 -9.56 -3.19
CA HIS A 84 -13.00 -10.13 -3.55
C HIS A 84 -13.36 -11.43 -2.80
N SER A 85 -12.52 -11.90 -1.88
CA SER A 85 -12.77 -13.09 -1.04
C SER A 85 -13.65 -12.78 0.16
#